data_AF-A0AAV6K123-F1
#
_entry.id   AF-A0AAV6K123-F1
#
_cell.length_a   1.000
_cell.length_b   1.000
_cell.length_c   1.000
_cell.angle_alpha   90.00
_cell.angle_beta   90.00
_cell.angle_gamma   90.00
#
_symmetry.space_group_name_H-M   'P 1'
#
loop_
_entity.id
_entity.type
_entity.pdbx_description
1 polymer ?
#
loop_
_entity_poly.entity_id
_entity_poly.type
_entity_poly.pdbx_seq_one_letter_code
_entity_poly.pdbx_strand_id
1 'polypeptide(L)'
;MARRNHTTDLGSIACDDLTDLGAGKEGWLVENPNLLTALDTHSIALANRSTVLVIEFSDGADPSGASRVKIRPTLSPIEAESISAIEWLVFDDVRVLAIGTSCGSQIVNTGRIIKLRVRGTKRDLTQDTSSEEICAVMPGVIARFDGSDIQSMLQRWFQESHTQFWDHKRDPDDSESSFGRLPYQLWNVNKYGSCADAAVTGIMPPPLMEVQLFWFLNSAAFIVGQSSQRYFCAITIGDDAVISAFRLSEDRSRSLVGAILSKVVPATFSTIASFSKMIWRSEQKSPKKPEAKPQSFARASPLTCFKDHPRKGEKLTLSPSGTLAAITDSLGRILLLDTQALVVVRLWKGYREASCLFMEMLVNKDKASSSSSYYEHVKSDYCLCLAIHAPRKGIIEVWQMRTGPRLLTIPCSKGSKILQPTYRFGSSSGTASSYIPLELFVLNGDSGQLSVVNRPLN
;
A
#
# COMPACT_ATOMS: atom_id res chain seq x y z
N MET A 1 25.17 21.26 -26.10
CA MET A 1 23.96 21.39 -25.26
C MET A 1 24.25 20.69 -23.94
N ALA A 2 24.40 21.43 -22.84
CA ALA A 2 24.66 20.83 -21.53
C ALA A 2 23.49 19.89 -21.15
N ARG A 3 23.80 18.65 -20.77
CA ARG A 3 22.83 17.71 -20.19
C ARG A 3 22.21 18.40 -18.97
N ARG A 4 20.94 18.80 -19.04
CA ARG A 4 20.21 19.20 -17.83
C ARG A 4 20.04 17.93 -17.00
N ASN A 5 20.67 17.89 -15.83
CA ASN A 5 20.41 16.83 -14.86
C ASN A 5 18.99 17.06 -14.33
N HIS A 6 18.12 16.07 -14.54
CA HIS A 6 16.73 16.08 -14.11
C HIS A 6 16.54 15.31 -12.79
N THR A 7 17.65 15.02 -12.12
CA THR A 7 17.71 14.29 -10.86
C THR A 7 18.64 15.04 -9.92
N THR A 8 18.25 15.09 -8.65
CA THR A 8 19.05 15.64 -7.55
C THR A 8 19.45 14.49 -6.65
N ASP A 9 20.74 14.33 -6.41
CA ASP A 9 21.25 13.25 -5.55
C ASP A 9 20.94 13.57 -4.08
N LEU A 10 20.47 12.57 -3.35
CA LEU A 10 20.11 12.71 -1.93
C LEU A 10 21.06 11.95 -0.99
N GLY A 11 21.70 10.90 -1.49
CA GLY A 11 22.58 10.08 -0.67
C GLY A 11 22.84 8.70 -1.28
N SER A 12 23.42 7.82 -0.47
CA SER A 12 23.67 6.44 -0.83
C SER A 12 23.24 5.50 0.29
N ILE A 13 22.71 4.35 -0.09
CA ILE A 13 22.36 3.26 0.83
C ILE A 13 23.45 2.18 0.87
N ALA A 14 24.57 2.38 0.17
CA ALA A 14 25.61 1.37 0.03
C ALA A 14 26.19 0.97 1.41
N CYS A 15 26.08 -0.30 1.76
CA CYS A 15 26.68 -0.88 2.95
C CYS A 15 26.88 -2.40 2.79
N ASP A 16 27.78 -2.96 3.59
CA ASP A 16 28.13 -4.39 3.55
C ASP A 16 26.93 -5.29 3.88
N ASP A 17 26.02 -4.82 4.75
CA ASP A 17 24.79 -5.53 5.13
C ASP A 17 23.84 -5.79 3.95
N LEU A 18 23.96 -5.03 2.84
CA LEU A 18 23.17 -5.28 1.62
C LEU A 18 23.56 -6.60 0.95
N THR A 19 24.74 -7.14 1.22
CA THR A 19 25.19 -8.43 0.68
C THR A 19 24.24 -9.56 1.10
N ASP A 20 23.70 -9.49 2.33
CA ASP A 20 22.70 -10.44 2.86
C ASP A 20 21.35 -10.37 2.11
N LEU A 21 21.10 -9.26 1.42
CA LEU A 21 19.94 -9.04 0.57
C LEU A 21 20.20 -9.33 -0.92
N GLY A 22 21.44 -9.70 -1.26
CA GLY A 22 21.87 -10.10 -2.60
C GLY A 22 22.67 -9.04 -3.35
N ALA A 23 23.03 -7.91 -2.74
CA ALA A 23 23.87 -6.91 -3.37
C ALA A 23 25.23 -7.50 -3.80
N GLY A 24 25.80 -6.94 -4.87
CA GLY A 24 26.99 -7.46 -5.54
C GLY A 24 26.69 -8.40 -6.72
N LYS A 25 25.43 -8.82 -6.91
CA LYS A 25 24.98 -9.51 -8.12
C LYS A 25 24.32 -8.51 -9.07
N GLU A 26 24.58 -8.65 -10.38
CA GLU A 26 23.89 -7.84 -11.39
C GLU A 26 22.37 -7.98 -11.22
N GLY A 27 21.66 -6.85 -11.24
CA GLY A 27 20.20 -6.84 -11.17
C GLY A 27 19.57 -7.23 -9.83
N TRP A 28 20.34 -7.41 -8.75
CA TRP A 28 19.83 -7.91 -7.46
C TRP A 28 18.61 -7.15 -6.91
N LEU A 29 18.53 -5.84 -7.15
CA LEU A 29 17.45 -4.96 -6.67
C LEU A 29 16.12 -5.16 -7.42
N VAL A 30 16.17 -5.56 -8.69
CA VAL A 30 15.02 -5.55 -9.62
C VAL A 30 14.66 -6.96 -10.11
N GLU A 31 15.65 -7.83 -10.27
CA GLU A 31 15.47 -9.21 -10.76
C GLU A 31 15.11 -10.19 -9.64
N ASN A 32 15.31 -9.82 -8.37
CA ASN A 32 14.90 -10.63 -7.23
C ASN A 32 13.43 -10.34 -6.86
N PRO A 33 12.46 -11.22 -7.18
CA PRO A 33 11.06 -10.99 -6.86
C PRO A 33 10.76 -11.07 -5.35
N ASN A 34 11.67 -11.62 -4.56
CA ASN A 34 11.53 -11.75 -3.10
C ASN A 34 12.12 -10.55 -2.35
N LEU A 35 12.76 -9.60 -3.03
CA LEU A 35 13.28 -8.40 -2.41
C LEU A 35 12.18 -7.33 -2.35
N LEU A 36 11.73 -7.05 -1.14
CA LEU A 36 10.72 -6.04 -0.87
C LEU A 36 11.40 -4.71 -0.54
N THR A 37 10.73 -3.61 -0.85
CA THR A 37 11.25 -2.25 -0.62
C THR A 37 10.11 -1.35 -0.17
N ALA A 38 10.34 -0.61 0.92
CA ALA A 38 9.47 0.47 1.37
C ALA A 38 10.33 1.71 1.69
N LEU A 39 9.85 2.88 1.26
CA LEU A 39 10.57 4.14 1.40
C LEU A 39 9.79 5.07 2.35
N ASP A 40 10.48 5.65 3.31
CA ASP A 40 10.09 6.86 4.03
C ASP A 40 11.00 8.02 3.56
N THR A 41 10.72 9.26 3.96
CA THR A 41 11.44 10.44 3.45
C THR A 41 12.95 10.40 3.70
N HIS A 42 13.41 9.75 4.77
CA HIS A 42 14.83 9.71 5.15
C HIS A 42 15.31 8.29 5.47
N SER A 43 14.50 7.28 5.18
CA SER A 43 14.87 5.89 5.46
C SER A 43 14.28 4.94 4.44
N ILE A 44 15.02 3.88 4.15
CA ILE A 44 14.58 2.80 3.28
C ILE A 44 14.60 1.49 4.05
N ALA A 45 13.54 0.71 3.91
CA ALA A 45 13.47 -0.66 4.38
C ALA A 45 13.59 -1.61 3.19
N LEU A 46 14.54 -2.54 3.27
CA LEU A 46 14.73 -3.60 2.30
C LEU A 46 14.57 -4.94 3.01
N ALA A 47 13.74 -5.83 2.48
CA ALA A 47 13.50 -7.13 3.11
C ALA A 47 13.68 -8.28 2.14
N ASN A 48 14.33 -9.34 2.60
CA ASN A 48 14.29 -10.66 1.98
C ASN A 48 13.25 -11.54 2.70
N ARG A 49 13.32 -12.86 2.54
CA ARG A 49 12.36 -13.79 3.14
C ARG A 49 12.34 -13.82 4.67
N SER A 50 13.40 -13.40 5.36
CA SER A 50 13.51 -13.57 6.83
C SER A 50 14.10 -12.38 7.57
N THR A 51 14.69 -11.41 6.87
CA THR A 51 15.37 -10.26 7.45
C THR A 51 14.93 -8.99 6.76
N VAL A 52 14.75 -7.94 7.55
CA VAL A 52 14.58 -6.57 7.10
C VAL A 52 15.82 -5.76 7.50
N LEU A 53 16.37 -5.01 6.56
CA LEU A 53 17.39 -4.00 6.81
C LEU A 53 16.76 -2.62 6.62
N VAL A 54 16.82 -1.79 7.65
CA VAL A 54 16.44 -0.38 7.61
C VAL A 54 17.71 0.45 7.55
N ILE A 55 17.80 1.32 6.56
CA ILE A 55 18.95 2.21 6.33
C ILE A 55 18.41 3.64 6.33
N GLU A 56 18.89 4.46 7.24
CA GLU A 56 18.66 5.91 7.19
C GLU A 56 19.63 6.54 6.19
N PHE A 57 19.13 7.45 5.37
CA PHE A 57 19.92 8.24 4.43
C PHE A 57 19.66 9.72 4.72
N SER A 58 20.74 10.49 4.86
CA SER A 58 20.68 11.92 5.14
C SER A 58 21.40 12.71 4.05
N ASP A 59 20.87 13.89 3.77
CA ASP A 59 21.43 14.84 2.82
C ASP A 59 22.80 15.32 3.32
N GLY A 60 23.87 14.97 2.60
CA GLY A 60 25.24 15.40 2.91
C GLY A 60 25.91 14.74 4.13
N ALA A 61 25.35 13.70 4.73
CA ALA A 61 26.01 13.00 5.84
C ALA A 61 27.04 11.98 5.35
N ASP A 62 28.07 11.78 6.17
CA ASP A 62 29.10 10.78 5.94
C ASP A 62 28.46 9.36 5.93
N PRO A 63 28.68 8.53 4.90
CA PRO A 63 28.07 7.19 4.78
C PRO A 63 28.35 6.26 5.97
N SER A 64 29.39 6.60 6.76
CA SER A 64 29.84 5.92 7.97
C SER A 64 28.91 6.14 9.18
N GLY A 65 28.10 7.21 9.20
CA GLY A 65 27.23 7.60 10.32
C GLY A 65 25.75 7.26 10.15
N ALA A 66 25.34 6.67 9.03
CA ALA A 66 23.96 6.27 8.77
C ALA A 66 23.49 5.21 9.79
N SER A 67 22.38 5.48 10.50
CA SER A 67 21.75 4.51 11.40
C SER A 67 21.23 3.32 10.60
N ARG A 68 21.58 2.12 11.05
CA ARG A 68 21.24 0.85 10.39
C ARG A 68 20.61 -0.08 11.40
N VAL A 69 19.44 -0.61 11.07
CA VAL A 69 18.72 -1.53 11.94
C VAL A 69 18.39 -2.79 11.18
N LYS A 70 18.85 -3.93 11.71
CA LYS A 70 18.55 -5.24 11.18
C LYS A 70 17.47 -5.90 12.03
N ILE A 71 16.31 -6.13 11.43
CA ILE A 71 15.14 -6.71 12.08
C ILE A 71 15.00 -8.15 11.58
N ARG A 72 14.89 -9.10 12.51
CA ARG A 72 14.59 -10.50 12.22
C ARG A 72 13.27 -10.85 12.91
N PRO A 73 12.14 -10.84 12.18
CA PRO A 73 10.85 -11.24 12.75
C PRO A 73 10.89 -12.68 13.25
N THR A 74 10.14 -12.97 14.31
CA THR A 74 9.92 -14.35 14.75
C THR A 74 8.99 -15.04 13.76
N LEU A 75 9.57 -15.84 12.85
CA LEU A 75 8.85 -16.59 11.81
C LEU A 75 8.75 -18.06 12.22
N SER A 76 7.60 -18.69 11.95
CA SER A 76 7.38 -20.12 12.20
C SER A 76 8.33 -20.97 11.36
N PRO A 77 9.25 -21.73 11.98
CA PRO A 77 10.17 -22.60 11.27
C PRO A 77 9.48 -23.83 10.67
N ILE A 78 8.29 -24.18 11.16
CA ILE A 78 7.54 -25.39 10.79
C ILE A 78 6.78 -25.18 9.46
N GLU A 79 6.26 -23.97 9.22
CA GLU A 79 5.43 -23.65 8.04
C GLU A 79 6.21 -23.00 6.90
N ALA A 80 7.55 -22.95 7.00
CA ALA A 80 8.42 -22.21 6.07
C ALA A 80 7.95 -20.75 5.87
N GLU A 81 7.55 -20.11 6.98
CA GLU A 81 7.01 -18.76 6.97
C GLU A 81 8.06 -17.77 6.44
N SER A 82 7.61 -16.81 5.63
CA SER A 82 8.49 -15.79 5.08
C SER A 82 7.81 -14.44 5.02
N ILE A 83 8.61 -13.39 5.08
CA ILE A 83 8.19 -12.02 4.85
C ILE A 83 7.68 -11.90 3.41
N SER A 84 6.46 -11.40 3.25
CA SER A 84 5.78 -11.30 1.95
C SER A 84 5.36 -9.88 1.58
N ALA A 85 5.27 -8.97 2.56
CA ALA A 85 5.01 -7.55 2.34
C ALA A 85 5.67 -6.71 3.44
N ILE A 86 6.12 -5.51 3.08
CA ILE A 86 6.55 -4.48 4.04
C ILE A 86 5.96 -3.14 3.61
N GLU A 87 5.60 -2.29 4.56
CA GLU A 87 5.13 -0.93 4.29
C GLU A 87 5.37 -0.04 5.50
N TRP A 88 5.74 1.22 5.27
CA TRP A 88 5.94 2.18 6.35
C TRP A 88 4.60 2.78 6.79
N LEU A 89 4.37 2.84 8.10
CA LEU A 89 3.28 3.57 8.72
C LEU A 89 3.88 4.77 9.47
N VAL A 90 3.63 5.97 8.97
CA VAL A 90 4.24 7.19 9.50
C VAL A 90 3.17 8.13 10.03
N PHE A 91 3.08 8.22 11.34
CA PHE A 91 2.26 9.16 12.11
C PHE A 91 3.12 10.34 12.58
N ASP A 92 2.50 11.41 13.06
CA ASP A 92 3.22 12.63 13.46
C ASP A 92 4.26 12.39 14.56
N ASP A 93 3.95 11.50 15.50
CA ASP A 93 4.74 11.15 16.68
C ASP A 93 5.48 9.81 16.56
N VAL A 94 5.07 8.94 15.63
CA VAL A 94 5.47 7.54 15.60
C VAL A 94 5.70 7.05 14.17
N ARG A 95 6.80 6.32 13.96
CA ARG A 95 7.06 5.57 12.71
C ARG A 95 7.16 4.08 13.01
N VAL A 96 6.39 3.27 12.28
CA VAL A 96 6.41 1.81 12.40
C VAL A 96 6.56 1.19 11.02
N LEU A 97 7.33 0.12 10.94
CA LEU A 97 7.38 -0.71 9.74
C LEU A 97 6.39 -1.87 9.90
N ALA A 98 5.33 -1.88 9.10
CA ALA A 98 4.39 -2.99 9.06
C ALA A 98 4.97 -4.13 8.21
N ILE A 99 4.94 -5.35 8.75
CA ILE A 99 5.46 -6.56 8.11
C ILE A 99 4.31 -7.55 7.95
N GLY A 100 4.07 -7.96 6.70
CA GLY A 100 3.18 -9.06 6.36
C GLY A 100 3.98 -10.32 6.04
N THR A 101 3.44 -11.48 6.42
CA THR A 101 4.07 -12.79 6.21
C THR A 101 3.21 -13.68 5.29
N SER A 102 3.80 -14.81 4.89
CA SER A 102 3.13 -15.86 4.12
C SER A 102 1.98 -16.53 4.88
N CYS A 103 1.94 -16.43 6.20
CA CYS A 103 0.87 -16.99 7.03
C CYS A 103 -0.15 -15.92 7.48
N GLY A 104 0.17 -14.63 7.33
CA GLY A 104 -0.69 -13.52 7.69
C GLY A 104 0.09 -12.39 8.35
N SER A 105 -0.53 -11.72 9.30
CA SER A 105 0.18 -10.90 10.28
C SER A 105 -0.37 -11.20 11.66
N GLN A 106 0.32 -10.78 12.71
CA GLN A 106 -0.17 -10.91 14.09
C GLN A 106 -1.58 -10.29 14.28
N ILE A 107 -1.97 -9.37 13.41
CA ILE A 107 -3.27 -8.67 13.44
C ILE A 107 -4.30 -9.36 12.52
N VAL A 108 -3.87 -9.94 11.39
CA VAL A 108 -4.72 -10.59 10.38
C VAL A 108 -4.23 -12.01 10.10
N ASN A 109 -4.87 -13.01 10.70
CA ASN A 109 -4.57 -14.42 10.44
C ASN A 109 -5.36 -14.99 9.25
N THR A 110 -5.47 -14.27 8.14
CA THR A 110 -6.18 -14.76 6.94
C THR A 110 -5.24 -14.99 5.76
N GLY A 111 -4.17 -15.77 5.97
CA GLY A 111 -3.28 -16.26 4.92
C GLY A 111 -2.31 -15.21 4.39
N ARG A 112 -1.57 -15.58 3.33
CA ARG A 112 -0.47 -14.78 2.77
C ARG A 112 -0.88 -13.35 2.43
N ILE A 113 -0.19 -12.38 3.02
CA ILE A 113 -0.32 -10.96 2.64
C ILE A 113 0.49 -10.72 1.36
N ILE A 114 -0.19 -10.35 0.28
CA ILE A 114 0.42 -10.03 -1.01
C ILE A 114 0.95 -8.58 -1.00
N LYS A 115 0.17 -7.66 -0.42
CA LYS A 115 0.48 -6.22 -0.43
C LYS A 115 -0.06 -5.57 0.83
N LEU A 116 0.73 -4.69 1.43
CA LEU A 116 0.26 -3.71 2.39
C LEU A 116 0.17 -2.37 1.66
N ARG A 117 -0.88 -1.60 1.92
CA ARG A 117 -1.10 -0.29 1.31
C ARG A 117 -1.52 0.70 2.37
N VAL A 118 -0.93 1.88 2.32
CA VAL A 118 -1.28 3.01 3.15
C VAL A 118 -1.89 4.10 2.28
N ARG A 119 -2.97 4.69 2.76
CA ARG A 119 -3.67 5.76 2.05
C ARG A 119 -4.25 6.75 3.04
N GLY A 120 -4.18 8.03 2.70
CA GLY A 120 -5.06 9.04 3.27
C GLY A 120 -5.77 9.81 2.18
N THR A 121 -7.06 10.05 2.38
CA THR A 121 -7.86 10.90 1.51
C THR A 121 -8.06 12.25 2.18
N LYS A 122 -7.21 13.22 1.88
CA LYS A 122 -7.51 14.63 2.15
C LYS A 122 -8.45 15.11 1.03
N ARG A 123 -9.74 15.31 1.33
CA ARG A 123 -10.68 15.96 0.38
C ARG A 123 -10.57 17.48 0.56
N ASP A 124 -10.56 18.21 -0.55
CA ASP A 124 -10.51 19.67 -0.53
C ASP A 124 -11.80 20.25 0.09
N LEU A 125 -11.63 21.14 1.10
CA LEU A 125 -12.50 22.14 1.75
C LEU A 125 -14.03 21.97 1.93
N THR A 126 -14.69 20.95 1.37
CA THR A 126 -16.17 20.92 1.25
C THR A 126 -16.84 19.68 1.84
N GLN A 127 -16.07 18.69 2.32
CA GLN A 127 -16.60 17.49 2.97
C GLN A 127 -15.71 17.08 4.15
N ASP A 128 -16.26 17.19 5.36
CA ASP A 128 -15.60 17.06 6.69
C ASP A 128 -15.06 15.67 7.07
N THR A 129 -14.85 14.75 6.13
CA THR A 129 -14.34 13.41 6.47
C THR A 129 -13.08 13.09 5.68
N SER A 130 -11.91 13.40 6.25
CA SER A 130 -10.68 12.69 5.90
C SER A 130 -10.81 11.24 6.34
N SER A 131 -10.33 10.31 5.50
CA SER A 131 -10.23 8.90 5.87
C SER A 131 -8.81 8.47 5.60
N GLU A 132 -8.14 8.04 6.64
CA GLU A 132 -6.83 7.42 6.56
C GLU A 132 -7.02 5.94 6.81
N GLU A 133 -6.46 5.10 5.95
CA GLU A 133 -6.74 3.68 5.94
C GLU A 133 -5.49 2.87 5.59
N ILE A 134 -5.41 1.69 6.20
CA ILE A 134 -4.37 0.70 5.93
C ILE A 134 -5.07 -0.54 5.40
N CYS A 135 -4.64 -1.01 4.23
CA CYS A 135 -5.21 -2.18 3.59
C CYS A 135 -4.19 -3.31 3.50
N ALA A 136 -4.57 -4.51 3.94
CA ALA A 136 -3.85 -5.74 3.66
C ALA A 136 -4.57 -6.51 2.54
N VAL A 137 -3.87 -6.71 1.42
CA VAL A 137 -4.34 -7.45 0.26
C VAL A 137 -3.86 -8.89 0.36
N MET A 138 -4.79 -9.83 0.24
CA MET A 138 -4.56 -11.28 0.28
C MET A 138 -5.22 -11.90 -0.96
N PRO A 139 -4.91 -13.16 -1.32
CA PRO A 139 -5.53 -13.82 -2.47
C PRO A 139 -7.07 -13.81 -2.39
N GLY A 140 -7.70 -12.95 -3.20
CA GLY A 140 -9.15 -12.81 -3.25
C GLY A 140 -9.79 -12.11 -2.05
N VAL A 141 -9.01 -11.50 -1.15
CA VAL A 141 -9.51 -10.87 0.07
C VAL A 141 -8.82 -9.53 0.33
N ILE A 142 -9.58 -8.55 0.80
CA ILE A 142 -9.06 -7.26 1.27
C ILE A 142 -9.46 -7.09 2.74
N ALA A 143 -8.48 -6.85 3.60
CA ALA A 143 -8.70 -6.37 4.96
C ALA A 143 -8.39 -4.87 5.03
N ARG A 144 -9.29 -4.08 5.61
CA ARG A 144 -9.11 -2.64 5.87
C ARG A 144 -9.08 -2.38 7.36
N PHE A 145 -8.17 -1.49 7.74
CA PHE A 145 -8.03 -0.90 9.05
C PHE A 145 -8.21 0.59 8.96
N ASP A 146 -8.83 1.17 9.98
CA ASP A 146 -8.87 2.61 10.13
C ASP A 146 -7.54 3.13 10.69
N GLY A 147 -7.03 4.22 10.11
CA GLY A 147 -5.77 4.83 10.51
C GLY A 147 -5.80 5.32 11.96
N SER A 148 -6.94 5.87 12.42
CA SER A 148 -7.08 6.35 13.80
C SER A 148 -7.05 5.22 14.82
N ASP A 149 -7.61 4.06 14.48
CA ASP A 149 -7.60 2.89 15.35
C ASP A 149 -6.17 2.35 15.52
N ILE A 150 -5.39 2.32 14.42
CA ILE A 150 -3.98 1.93 14.46
C ILE A 150 -3.15 2.93 15.24
N GLN A 151 -3.35 4.23 15.02
CA GLN A 151 -2.64 5.26 15.77
C GLN A 151 -2.92 5.14 17.27
N SER A 152 -4.19 4.99 17.66
CA SER A 152 -4.59 4.84 19.06
C SER A 152 -3.99 3.58 19.70
N MET A 153 -3.94 2.47 18.96
CA MET A 153 -3.31 1.23 19.41
C MET A 153 -1.80 1.43 19.61
N LEU A 154 -1.12 2.07 18.66
CA LEU A 154 0.32 2.33 18.74
C LEU A 154 0.65 3.27 19.90
N GLN A 155 -0.10 4.35 20.09
CA GLN A 155 0.11 5.27 21.21
C GLN A 155 -0.05 4.57 22.55
N ARG A 156 -1.06 3.72 22.71
CA ARG A 156 -1.22 2.89 23.91
C ARG A 156 -0.03 1.94 24.10
N TRP A 157 0.40 1.27 23.04
CA TRP A 157 1.53 0.34 23.08
C TRP A 157 2.84 1.04 23.51
N PHE A 158 3.13 2.23 22.98
CA PHE A 158 4.32 3.00 23.35
C PHE A 158 4.25 3.49 24.80
N GLN A 159 3.10 4.02 25.24
CA GLN A 159 2.91 4.45 26.63
C GLN A 159 3.14 3.28 27.61
N GLU A 160 2.57 2.11 27.33
CA GLU A 160 2.74 0.93 28.17
C GLU A 160 4.19 0.42 28.14
N SER A 161 4.84 0.38 26.98
CA SER A 161 6.24 -0.04 26.86
C SER A 161 7.19 0.88 27.64
N HIS A 162 6.92 2.19 27.65
CA HIS A 162 7.67 3.16 28.46
C HIS A 162 7.44 2.98 29.97
N THR A 163 6.23 2.60 30.40
CA THR A 163 5.96 2.30 31.82
C THR A 163 6.59 0.97 32.26
N GLN A 164 6.60 -0.04 31.40
CA GLN A 164 7.16 -1.37 31.69
C GLN A 164 8.69 -1.40 31.67
N PHE A 165 9.34 -0.49 30.92
CA PHE A 165 10.80 -0.34 30.97
C PHE A 165 11.30 -0.05 32.40
N TRP A 166 10.49 0.61 33.23
CA TRP A 166 10.80 0.90 34.63
C TRP A 166 10.37 -0.19 35.61
N ASP A 167 9.54 -1.16 35.20
CA ASP A 167 8.98 -2.19 36.07
C ASP A 167 9.45 -3.59 35.62
N HIS A 168 10.63 -3.99 36.09
CA HIS A 168 11.20 -5.31 35.81
C HIS A 168 10.40 -6.42 36.50
N LYS A 169 9.42 -7.00 35.79
CA LYS A 169 9.03 -8.43 35.80
C LYS A 169 7.69 -8.66 35.08
N ARG A 170 7.71 -9.20 33.86
CA ARG A 170 6.60 -10.01 33.33
C ARG A 170 7.11 -11.19 32.51
N ASP A 171 6.40 -12.30 32.65
CA ASP A 171 6.60 -13.53 31.89
C ASP A 171 6.19 -13.34 30.41
N PRO A 172 6.92 -13.93 29.46
CA PRO A 172 6.70 -13.74 28.02
C PRO A 172 5.36 -14.28 27.48
N ASP A 173 4.66 -15.12 28.23
CA ASP A 173 3.46 -15.85 27.78
C ASP A 173 2.16 -15.00 27.84
N ASP A 174 2.19 -13.83 28.51
CA ASP A 174 1.03 -12.92 28.62
C ASP A 174 0.97 -11.85 27.50
N SER A 175 2.00 -11.75 26.67
CA SER A 175 2.18 -10.65 25.69
C SER A 175 1.27 -10.72 24.47
N GLU A 176 0.73 -11.90 24.12
CA GLU A 176 -0.13 -12.07 22.94
C GLU A 176 -1.54 -11.48 23.10
N SER A 177 -1.93 -11.05 24.31
CA SER A 177 -3.33 -10.71 24.62
C SER A 177 -3.60 -9.30 25.16
N SER A 178 -2.56 -8.51 25.47
CA SER A 178 -2.74 -7.26 26.23
C SER A 178 -3.18 -6.04 25.39
N PHE A 179 -2.86 -5.97 24.10
CA PHE A 179 -3.04 -4.73 23.32
C PHE A 179 -4.43 -4.53 22.70
N GLY A 180 -5.34 -5.48 22.90
CA GLY A 180 -6.68 -5.45 22.32
C GLY A 180 -6.69 -5.80 20.83
N ARG A 181 -7.78 -6.42 20.35
CA ARG A 181 -7.93 -6.78 18.93
C ARG A 181 -8.27 -5.54 18.11
N LEU A 182 -7.40 -5.14 17.20
CA LEU A 182 -7.64 -4.03 16.29
C LEU A 182 -8.89 -4.31 15.42
N PRO A 183 -9.87 -3.40 15.35
CA PRO A 183 -11.03 -3.59 14.49
C PRO A 183 -10.61 -3.51 13.01
N TYR A 184 -11.18 -4.40 12.20
CA TYR A 184 -10.99 -4.38 10.76
C TYR A 184 -12.24 -4.80 10.01
N GLN A 185 -12.34 -4.39 8.74
CA GLN A 185 -13.33 -4.89 7.78
C GLN A 185 -12.66 -5.89 6.83
N LEU A 186 -13.39 -6.94 6.45
CA LEU A 186 -12.88 -8.00 5.58
C LEU A 186 -13.86 -8.23 4.42
N TRP A 187 -13.36 -8.20 3.19
CA TRP A 187 -14.19 -8.38 1.99
C TRP A 187 -13.63 -9.46 1.07
N ASN A 188 -14.52 -10.27 0.50
CA ASN A 188 -14.17 -11.25 -0.53
C ASN A 188 -14.33 -10.62 -1.92
N VAL A 189 -13.23 -10.53 -2.66
CA VAL A 189 -13.14 -9.94 -4.01
C VAL A 189 -12.74 -10.98 -5.07
N ASN A 190 -12.94 -12.28 -4.78
CA ASN A 190 -12.51 -13.40 -5.64
C ASN A 190 -13.48 -13.75 -6.78
N LYS A 191 -14.51 -12.93 -7.05
CA LYS A 191 -15.55 -13.28 -8.04
C LYS A 191 -14.99 -13.50 -9.45
N TYR A 192 -13.97 -12.72 -9.83
CA TYR A 192 -13.46 -12.68 -11.19
C TYR A 192 -12.12 -13.39 -11.37
N GLY A 193 -11.73 -14.25 -10.42
CA GLY A 193 -10.51 -15.04 -10.49
C GLY A 193 -9.41 -14.57 -9.55
N SER A 194 -8.20 -15.07 -9.80
CA SER A 194 -7.04 -14.81 -8.94
C SER A 194 -6.71 -13.31 -8.87
N CYS A 195 -6.39 -12.84 -7.66
CA CYS A 195 -6.04 -11.45 -7.41
C CYS A 195 -4.51 -11.34 -7.29
N ALA A 196 -3.86 -10.72 -8.29
CA ALA A 196 -2.44 -10.40 -8.25
C ALA A 196 -2.18 -9.15 -7.39
N ASP A 197 -3.08 -8.17 -7.43
CA ASP A 197 -2.99 -6.94 -6.65
C ASP A 197 -4.39 -6.32 -6.50
N ALA A 198 -4.60 -5.54 -5.45
CA ALA A 198 -5.84 -4.83 -5.20
C ALA A 198 -5.62 -3.52 -4.46
N ALA A 199 -6.55 -2.58 -4.59
CA ALA A 199 -6.56 -1.36 -3.81
C ALA A 199 -7.98 -0.84 -3.59
N VAL A 200 -8.21 -0.25 -2.42
CA VAL A 200 -9.41 0.55 -2.14
C VAL A 200 -9.14 1.96 -2.68
N THR A 201 -10.00 2.45 -3.57
CA THR A 201 -9.80 3.74 -4.26
C THR A 201 -10.44 4.90 -3.53
N GLY A 202 -11.48 4.65 -2.73
CA GLY A 202 -12.12 5.64 -1.89
C GLY A 202 -13.62 5.38 -1.70
N ILE A 203 -14.26 6.33 -1.02
CA ILE A 203 -15.70 6.29 -0.72
C ILE A 203 -16.50 6.50 -2.01
N MET A 204 -17.44 5.59 -2.25
CA MET A 204 -18.40 5.63 -3.34
C MET A 204 -19.77 6.06 -2.81
N PRO A 205 -20.56 6.83 -3.57
CA PRO A 205 -21.93 7.13 -3.20
C PRO A 205 -22.78 5.85 -3.08
N PRO A 206 -23.83 5.86 -2.24
CA PRO A 206 -24.80 4.77 -2.17
C PRO A 206 -25.48 4.51 -3.53
N PRO A 207 -25.92 3.28 -3.81
CA PRO A 207 -26.72 3.00 -5.00
C PRO A 207 -28.00 3.83 -4.99
N LEU A 208 -28.35 4.39 -6.14
CA LEU A 208 -29.57 5.21 -6.31
C LEU A 208 -30.84 4.50 -5.79
N MET A 209 -30.95 3.19 -6.01
CA MET A 209 -32.10 2.40 -5.53
C MET A 209 -32.19 2.30 -4.00
N GLU A 210 -31.07 2.26 -3.28
CA GLU A 210 -31.10 2.25 -1.80
C GLU A 210 -31.43 3.63 -1.25
N VAL A 211 -30.93 4.68 -1.91
CA VAL A 211 -31.30 6.07 -1.59
C VAL A 211 -32.80 6.24 -1.74
N GLN A 212 -33.37 5.84 -2.88
CA GLN A 212 -34.80 5.97 -3.14
C GLN A 212 -35.65 5.11 -2.19
N LEU A 213 -35.24 3.87 -1.89
CA LEU A 213 -35.92 3.01 -0.91
C LEU A 213 -35.86 3.61 0.50
N PHE A 214 -34.72 4.20 0.90
CA PHE A 214 -34.59 4.90 2.17
C PHE A 214 -35.54 6.10 2.24
N TRP A 215 -35.59 6.95 1.19
CA TRP A 215 -36.52 8.07 1.12
C TRP A 215 -37.99 7.62 1.15
N PHE A 216 -38.34 6.52 0.47
CA PHE A 216 -39.70 5.99 0.44
C PHE A 216 -40.14 5.32 1.74
N LEU A 217 -39.24 4.61 2.44
CA LEU A 217 -39.59 3.87 3.67
C LEU A 217 -39.45 4.72 4.94
N ASN A 218 -38.62 5.76 4.95
CA ASN A 218 -38.31 6.56 6.14
C ASN A 218 -38.88 7.98 6.11
N SER A 219 -40.03 8.20 5.47
CA SER A 219 -40.72 9.50 5.46
C SER A 219 -41.10 10.05 6.86
N ALA A 220 -40.89 9.30 7.94
CA ALA A 220 -41.09 9.73 9.33
C ALA A 220 -39.85 9.63 10.24
N ALA A 221 -38.68 9.16 9.75
CA ALA A 221 -37.49 8.96 10.57
C ALA A 221 -36.40 9.98 10.24
N PHE A 222 -36.68 11.27 10.47
CA PHE A 222 -35.68 12.34 10.32
C PHE A 222 -34.79 12.53 11.58
N ILE A 223 -35.07 11.86 12.70
CA ILE A 223 -34.39 12.14 13.99
C ILE A 223 -33.66 10.93 14.62
N VAL A 224 -33.80 9.70 14.11
CA VAL A 224 -33.11 8.55 14.71
C VAL A 224 -32.01 8.03 13.78
N GLY A 225 -30.78 8.51 14.03
CA GLY A 225 -29.51 7.90 13.63
C GLY A 225 -29.33 7.61 12.14
N GLN A 226 -28.60 8.48 11.43
CA GLN A 226 -27.99 8.11 10.16
C GLN A 226 -27.21 6.80 10.36
N SER A 227 -27.74 5.67 9.88
CA SER A 227 -26.94 4.46 9.71
C SER A 227 -25.85 4.84 8.70
N SER A 228 -24.63 5.06 9.18
CA SER A 228 -23.48 5.56 8.44
C SER A 228 -22.94 4.50 7.49
N GLN A 229 -23.78 3.98 6.60
CA GLN A 229 -23.37 2.99 5.62
C GLN A 229 -22.40 3.63 4.63
N ARG A 230 -21.10 3.40 4.87
CA ARG A 230 -20.03 3.81 3.97
C ARG A 230 -19.83 2.71 2.93
N TYR A 231 -19.85 3.12 1.67
CA TYR A 231 -19.48 2.28 0.55
C TYR A 231 -18.09 2.67 0.08
N PHE A 232 -17.25 1.68 -0.19
CA PHE A 232 -15.95 1.88 -0.81
C PHE A 232 -15.94 1.27 -2.21
N CYS A 233 -15.10 1.80 -3.08
CA CYS A 233 -14.75 1.16 -4.34
C CYS A 233 -13.41 0.45 -4.17
N ALA A 234 -13.36 -0.82 -4.55
CA ALA A 234 -12.12 -1.58 -4.65
C ALA A 234 -11.87 -2.00 -6.09
N ILE A 235 -10.62 -1.93 -6.50
CA ILE A 235 -10.13 -2.40 -7.78
C ILE A 235 -9.20 -3.58 -7.52
N THR A 236 -9.40 -4.66 -8.25
CA THR A 236 -8.48 -5.80 -8.29
C THR A 236 -7.97 -6.01 -9.70
N ILE A 237 -6.78 -6.59 -9.81
CA ILE A 237 -6.17 -7.00 -11.08
C ILE A 237 -5.68 -8.44 -10.95
N GLY A 238 -5.63 -9.17 -12.05
CA GLY A 238 -5.11 -10.52 -12.05
C GLY A 238 -5.19 -11.22 -13.39
N ASP A 239 -5.19 -12.55 -13.35
CA ASP A 239 -4.99 -13.39 -14.53
C ASP A 239 -6.24 -13.50 -15.40
N ASP A 240 -7.39 -13.74 -14.78
CA ASP A 240 -8.66 -13.98 -15.48
C ASP A 240 -9.35 -12.67 -15.91
N ALA A 241 -9.15 -11.62 -15.13
CA ALA A 241 -9.61 -10.26 -15.42
C ALA A 241 -8.48 -9.28 -15.15
N VAL A 242 -8.05 -8.57 -16.20
CA VAL A 242 -7.01 -7.54 -16.10
C VAL A 242 -7.41 -6.47 -15.09
N ILE A 243 -8.70 -6.13 -15.03
CA ILE A 243 -9.27 -5.19 -14.06
C ILE A 243 -10.63 -5.71 -13.60
N SER A 244 -10.89 -5.68 -12.31
CA SER A 244 -12.23 -5.86 -11.76
C SER A 244 -12.51 -4.79 -10.70
N ALA A 245 -13.76 -4.37 -10.58
CA ALA A 245 -14.19 -3.39 -9.61
C ALA A 245 -15.31 -3.92 -8.73
N PHE A 246 -15.29 -3.54 -7.45
CA PHE A 246 -16.22 -3.98 -6.42
C PHE A 246 -16.69 -2.81 -5.58
N ARG A 247 -17.96 -2.86 -5.19
CA ARG A 247 -18.55 -2.06 -4.13
C ARG A 247 -18.42 -2.80 -2.81
N LEU A 248 -17.67 -2.23 -1.88
CA LEU A 248 -17.47 -2.75 -0.55
C LEU A 248 -18.43 -2.05 0.41
N SER A 249 -19.20 -2.80 1.17
CA SER A 249 -20.08 -2.26 2.22
C SER A 249 -19.45 -2.51 3.59
N GLU A 250 -19.56 -1.55 4.49
CA GLU A 250 -19.18 -1.72 5.89
C GLU A 250 -20.16 -2.62 6.68
N ASP A 251 -21.41 -2.73 6.23
CA ASP A 251 -22.46 -3.46 6.94
C ASP A 251 -22.22 -4.98 6.89
N ARG A 252 -22.09 -5.57 8.08
CA ARG A 252 -21.94 -7.01 8.30
C ARG A 252 -23.29 -7.75 8.29
N SER A 253 -24.40 -7.05 8.57
CA SER A 253 -25.72 -7.62 8.85
C SER A 253 -26.52 -8.05 7.62
N ARG A 254 -26.07 -7.71 6.40
CA ARG A 254 -26.79 -7.98 5.14
C ARG A 254 -26.02 -8.86 4.16
N SER A 255 -25.17 -9.75 4.65
CA SER A 255 -24.58 -10.84 3.84
C SER A 255 -25.59 -11.99 3.63
N LEU A 256 -26.82 -11.68 3.22
CA LEU A 256 -27.82 -12.71 2.86
C LEU A 256 -27.50 -13.40 1.52
N VAL A 257 -26.47 -12.93 0.81
CA VAL A 257 -25.93 -13.58 -0.40
C VAL A 257 -24.72 -14.48 -0.09
N GLY A 258 -24.20 -14.43 1.15
CA GLY A 258 -23.13 -15.33 1.62
C GLY A 258 -23.58 -16.79 1.80
N ALA A 259 -24.88 -17.06 1.85
CA ALA A 259 -25.44 -18.41 1.94
C ALA A 259 -25.65 -19.10 0.58
N ILE A 260 -25.61 -18.35 -0.54
CA ILE A 260 -25.94 -18.89 -1.88
C ILE A 260 -24.70 -18.97 -2.79
N LEU A 261 -23.60 -18.27 -2.48
CA LEU A 261 -22.31 -18.43 -3.18
C LEU A 261 -21.35 -19.41 -2.49
N SER A 262 -21.71 -19.96 -1.32
CA SER A 262 -20.93 -20.98 -0.60
C SER A 262 -21.11 -22.41 -1.13
N LYS A 263 -21.90 -22.62 -2.20
CA LYS A 263 -22.19 -23.94 -2.77
C LYS A 263 -21.44 -24.30 -4.07
N VAL A 264 -20.47 -23.48 -4.49
CA VAL A 264 -19.56 -23.85 -5.57
C VAL A 264 -18.15 -23.32 -5.29
N VAL A 265 -17.56 -23.87 -4.23
CA VAL A 265 -16.11 -23.86 -4.05
C VAL A 265 -15.61 -25.20 -4.61
N PRO A 266 -14.75 -25.24 -5.64
CA PRO A 266 -13.94 -26.42 -5.90
C PRO A 266 -13.16 -26.72 -4.62
N ALA A 267 -13.39 -27.91 -4.07
CA ALA A 267 -12.86 -28.37 -2.79
C ALA A 267 -11.32 -28.49 -2.79
N THR A 268 -10.59 -27.36 -2.77
CA THR A 268 -9.14 -27.33 -2.62
C THR A 268 -8.61 -26.25 -1.67
N PHE A 269 -9.45 -25.51 -0.95
CA PHE A 269 -9.00 -24.76 0.23
C PHE A 269 -9.08 -25.67 1.45
N SER A 270 -8.11 -26.57 1.54
CA SER A 270 -7.91 -27.42 2.71
C SER A 270 -7.51 -26.58 3.90
N THR A 271 -8.40 -26.55 4.89
CA THR A 271 -8.06 -26.66 6.30
C THR A 271 -6.87 -27.61 6.47
N ILE A 272 -5.69 -27.10 6.78
CA ILE A 272 -4.70 -27.83 7.56
C ILE A 272 -4.77 -27.24 8.96
N ALA A 273 -5.86 -27.58 9.66
CA ALA A 273 -5.79 -27.65 11.10
C ALA A 273 -4.82 -28.80 11.40
N SER A 274 -3.79 -28.48 12.17
CA SER A 274 -2.75 -29.39 12.61
C SER A 274 -3.35 -30.69 13.19
N PHE A 275 -3.30 -31.77 12.39
CA PHE A 275 -3.46 -33.14 12.87
C PHE A 275 -2.13 -33.57 13.47
N SER A 276 -1.93 -33.29 14.75
CA SER A 276 -0.85 -33.86 15.54
C SER A 276 -1.33 -34.06 16.98
N LYS A 277 -2.06 -35.16 17.21
CA LYS A 277 -1.97 -36.04 18.40
C LYS A 277 -3.24 -36.88 18.51
N MET A 278 -3.22 -38.02 17.83
CA MET A 278 -3.88 -39.22 18.35
C MET A 278 -2.97 -40.38 18.03
N ILE A 279 -2.22 -40.85 19.04
CA ILE A 279 -1.88 -42.25 19.33
C ILE A 279 -0.94 -42.26 20.58
N TRP A 280 -1.47 -42.82 21.68
CA TRP A 280 -0.88 -43.20 22.99
C TRP A 280 -0.93 -42.24 24.22
N ARG A 281 -1.98 -42.49 25.03
CA ARG A 281 -2.11 -42.54 26.51
C ARG A 281 -1.88 -41.33 27.43
N SER A 282 -2.91 -41.18 28.29
CA SER A 282 -2.94 -40.77 29.70
C SER A 282 -3.23 -39.30 30.03
N GLU A 283 -4.13 -39.14 31.01
CA GLU A 283 -4.82 -37.93 31.45
C GLU A 283 -3.91 -36.75 31.81
N GLN A 284 -4.26 -35.56 31.30
CA GLN A 284 -4.20 -34.30 32.05
C GLN A 284 -5.06 -33.24 31.34
N LYS A 285 -6.09 -32.75 32.04
CA LYS A 285 -6.90 -31.58 31.63
C LYS A 285 -6.02 -30.33 31.69
N SER A 286 -5.58 -29.82 30.55
CA SER A 286 -5.07 -28.45 30.40
C SER A 286 -6.16 -27.52 29.83
N PRO A 287 -6.20 -26.23 30.20
CA PRO A 287 -7.22 -25.31 29.72
C PRO A 287 -6.96 -25.01 28.24
N LYS A 288 -7.93 -25.31 27.38
CA LYS A 288 -7.86 -24.98 25.95
C LYS A 288 -7.84 -23.46 25.78
N LYS A 289 -6.77 -22.92 25.16
CA LYS A 289 -6.73 -21.58 24.55
C LYS A 289 -7.98 -21.45 23.65
N PRO A 290 -8.82 -20.40 23.79
CA PRO A 290 -9.99 -20.24 22.94
C PRO A 290 -9.54 -19.97 21.51
N GLU A 291 -9.81 -20.93 20.62
CA GLU A 291 -9.63 -20.82 19.18
C GLU A 291 -10.45 -19.61 18.68
N ALA A 292 -9.76 -18.60 18.14
CA ALA A 292 -10.37 -17.35 17.74
C ALA A 292 -11.34 -17.61 16.56
N LYS A 293 -12.65 -17.38 16.78
CA LYS A 293 -13.65 -17.50 15.72
C LYS A 293 -13.28 -16.60 14.53
N PRO A 294 -13.23 -17.13 13.29
CA PRO A 294 -12.93 -16.34 12.11
C PRO A 294 -14.01 -15.27 11.92
N GLN A 295 -13.58 -14.05 11.65
CA GLN A 295 -14.49 -12.91 11.46
C GLN A 295 -15.28 -13.07 10.16
N SER A 296 -16.59 -12.80 10.18
CA SER A 296 -17.44 -12.87 8.99
C SER A 296 -17.09 -11.78 7.98
N PHE A 297 -17.04 -12.14 6.69
CA PHE A 297 -16.87 -11.19 5.60
C PHE A 297 -18.05 -10.21 5.50
N ALA A 298 -17.74 -8.93 5.31
CA ALA A 298 -18.69 -7.91 4.91
C ALA A 298 -19.00 -8.02 3.41
N ARG A 299 -20.09 -7.37 2.96
CA ARG A 299 -20.58 -7.53 1.60
C ARG A 299 -19.66 -6.84 0.58
N ALA A 300 -19.21 -7.60 -0.41
CA ALA A 300 -18.55 -7.08 -1.61
C ALA A 300 -19.42 -7.38 -2.83
N SER A 301 -19.94 -6.34 -3.47
CA SER A 301 -20.78 -6.47 -4.67
C SER A 301 -19.96 -6.13 -5.91
N PRO A 302 -19.85 -7.03 -6.89
CA PRO A 302 -19.13 -6.75 -8.13
C PRO A 302 -19.81 -5.63 -8.93
N LEU A 303 -19.01 -4.73 -9.52
CA LEU A 303 -19.48 -3.61 -10.34
C LEU A 303 -19.24 -3.89 -11.82
N THR A 304 -17.99 -4.11 -12.20
CA THR A 304 -17.58 -4.36 -13.58
C THR A 304 -16.31 -5.21 -13.61
N CYS A 305 -16.03 -5.83 -14.75
CA CYS A 305 -14.78 -6.50 -15.03
C CYS A 305 -14.35 -6.24 -16.48
N PHE A 306 -13.06 -5.99 -16.68
CA PHE A 306 -12.41 -5.89 -17.96
C PHE A 306 -11.51 -7.12 -18.18
N LYS A 307 -11.93 -7.98 -19.10
CA LYS A 307 -11.21 -9.19 -19.51
C LYS A 307 -10.57 -8.95 -20.88
N ASP A 308 -9.28 -9.25 -21.01
CA ASP A 308 -8.51 -9.04 -22.24
C ASP A 308 -7.49 -10.19 -22.41
N HIS A 309 -7.99 -11.42 -22.50
CA HIS A 309 -7.12 -12.58 -22.69
C HIS A 309 -6.31 -12.45 -24.00
N PRO A 310 -4.99 -12.75 -24.00
CA PRO A 310 -4.21 -13.45 -22.97
C PRO A 310 -3.51 -12.54 -21.95
N ARG A 311 -3.89 -11.26 -21.83
CA ARG A 311 -3.27 -10.34 -20.88
C ARG A 311 -3.76 -10.60 -19.47
N LYS A 312 -2.81 -10.42 -18.56
CA LYS A 312 -2.99 -10.51 -17.11
C LYS A 312 -2.59 -9.17 -16.51
N GLY A 313 -3.34 -8.69 -15.52
CA GLY A 313 -2.95 -7.50 -14.77
C GLY A 313 -1.87 -7.86 -13.75
N GLU A 314 -0.74 -7.13 -13.75
CA GLU A 314 0.43 -7.46 -12.92
C GLU A 314 0.68 -6.49 -11.77
N LYS A 315 0.55 -5.17 -12.01
CA LYS A 315 0.80 -4.15 -10.97
C LYS A 315 -0.26 -3.05 -11.00
N LEU A 316 -0.71 -2.62 -9.82
CA LEU A 316 -1.68 -1.56 -9.62
C LEU A 316 -1.06 -0.41 -8.79
N THR A 317 -1.10 0.81 -9.32
CA THR A 317 -0.70 2.02 -8.60
C THR A 317 -1.86 3.02 -8.59
N LEU A 318 -2.23 3.54 -7.43
CA LEU A 318 -3.25 4.59 -7.29
C LEU A 318 -2.62 5.98 -7.24
N SER A 319 -3.33 6.98 -7.76
CA SER A 319 -2.99 8.38 -7.49
C SER A 319 -3.25 8.72 -6.02
N PRO A 320 -2.66 9.79 -5.46
CA PRO A 320 -2.91 10.19 -4.07
C PRO A 320 -4.40 10.39 -3.78
N SER A 321 -5.12 11.06 -4.68
CA SER A 321 -6.57 11.25 -4.55
C SER A 321 -7.37 9.97 -4.78
N GLY A 322 -6.76 8.92 -5.33
CA GLY A 322 -7.38 7.64 -5.67
C GLY A 322 -8.37 7.72 -6.83
N THR A 323 -8.43 8.87 -7.53
CA THR A 323 -9.31 9.10 -8.70
C THR A 323 -8.76 8.53 -10.00
N LEU A 324 -7.49 8.11 -9.98
CA LEU A 324 -6.79 7.48 -11.10
C LEU A 324 -6.06 6.24 -10.60
N ALA A 325 -5.97 5.24 -11.48
CA ALA A 325 -5.15 4.06 -11.27
C ALA A 325 -4.33 3.75 -12.52
N ALA A 326 -3.04 3.50 -12.37
CA ALA A 326 -2.18 2.97 -13.42
C ALA A 326 -2.05 1.45 -13.25
N ILE A 327 -2.34 0.71 -14.31
CA ILE A 327 -2.35 -0.76 -14.31
C ILE A 327 -1.42 -1.25 -15.42
N THR A 328 -0.42 -2.04 -15.04
CA THR A 328 0.49 -2.69 -16.00
C THR A 328 0.01 -4.10 -16.31
N ASP A 329 0.13 -4.52 -17.57
CA ASP A 329 -0.21 -5.88 -18.00
C ASP A 329 1.02 -6.72 -18.35
N SER A 330 0.79 -8.02 -18.51
CA SER A 330 1.82 -9.02 -18.84
C SER A 330 2.41 -8.92 -20.26
N LEU A 331 1.82 -8.13 -21.15
CA LEU A 331 2.25 -7.96 -22.55
C LEU A 331 2.79 -6.55 -22.85
N GLY A 332 3.05 -5.75 -21.82
CA GLY A 332 3.67 -4.43 -21.93
C GLY A 332 2.72 -3.30 -22.34
N ARG A 333 1.46 -3.36 -21.92
CA ARG A 333 0.56 -2.20 -21.88
C ARG A 333 0.49 -1.59 -20.50
N ILE A 334 0.19 -0.30 -20.47
CA ILE A 334 -0.14 0.44 -19.27
C ILE A 334 -1.51 1.09 -19.50
N LEU A 335 -2.47 0.81 -18.63
CA LEU A 335 -3.82 1.37 -18.66
C LEU A 335 -3.93 2.43 -17.56
N LEU A 336 -4.41 3.63 -17.92
CA LEU A 336 -4.87 4.63 -16.96
C LEU A 336 -6.37 4.49 -16.79
N LEU A 337 -6.82 4.10 -15.62
CA LEU A 337 -8.20 3.91 -15.25
C LEU A 337 -8.69 5.09 -14.41
N ASP A 338 -9.83 5.67 -14.81
CA ASP A 338 -10.62 6.51 -13.92
C ASP A 338 -11.37 5.61 -12.93
N THR A 339 -11.10 5.77 -11.64
CA THR A 339 -11.64 4.88 -10.60
C THR A 339 -13.08 5.23 -10.19
N GLN A 340 -13.58 6.42 -10.55
CA GLN A 340 -14.94 6.85 -10.29
C GLN A 340 -15.86 6.42 -11.43
N ALA A 341 -15.44 6.66 -12.66
CA ALA A 341 -16.18 6.25 -13.85
C ALA A 341 -15.98 4.76 -14.18
N LEU A 342 -14.91 4.13 -13.66
CA LEU A 342 -14.49 2.76 -13.97
C LEU A 342 -14.22 2.54 -15.47
N VAL A 343 -13.64 3.56 -16.12
CA VAL A 343 -13.31 3.57 -17.55
C VAL A 343 -11.82 3.82 -17.75
N VAL A 344 -11.20 3.06 -18.67
CA VAL A 344 -9.82 3.32 -19.10
C VAL A 344 -9.80 4.59 -19.96
N VAL A 345 -9.12 5.62 -19.47
CA VAL A 345 -9.03 6.95 -20.10
C VAL A 345 -7.77 7.14 -20.93
N ARG A 346 -6.74 6.30 -20.76
CA ARG A 346 -5.49 6.37 -21.52
C ARG A 346 -4.77 5.02 -21.57
N LEU A 347 -4.02 4.78 -22.65
CA LEU A 347 -3.25 3.55 -22.88
C LEU A 347 -1.86 3.87 -23.42
N TRP A 348 -0.84 3.20 -22.89
CA TRP A 348 0.51 3.14 -23.47
C TRP A 348 0.86 1.71 -23.87
N LYS A 349 1.64 1.54 -24.95
CA LYS A 349 2.03 0.23 -25.50
C LYS A 349 3.55 0.12 -25.63
N GLY A 350 4.08 -1.11 -25.49
CA GLY A 350 5.52 -1.38 -25.63
C GLY A 350 6.32 -1.05 -24.36
N TYR A 351 5.71 -1.21 -23.19
CA TYR A 351 6.29 -0.97 -21.86
C TYR A 351 6.29 -2.25 -21.03
N ARG A 352 6.89 -3.31 -21.57
CA ARG A 352 7.00 -4.61 -20.87
C ARG A 352 7.85 -4.44 -19.60
N GLU A 353 7.39 -5.07 -18.51
CA GLU A 353 8.01 -5.00 -17.17
C GLU A 353 8.06 -3.59 -16.57
N ALA A 354 7.27 -2.65 -17.08
CA ALA A 354 7.26 -1.30 -16.54
C ALA A 354 6.77 -1.25 -15.09
N SER A 355 7.17 -0.19 -14.39
CA SER A 355 6.61 0.20 -13.10
C SER A 355 6.13 1.63 -13.18
N CYS A 356 4.98 1.90 -12.56
CA CYS A 356 4.34 3.20 -12.63
C CYS A 356 4.20 3.78 -11.23
N LEU A 357 4.56 5.05 -11.07
CA LEU A 357 4.33 5.85 -9.86
C LEU A 357 3.75 7.20 -10.25
N PHE A 358 2.84 7.72 -9.45
CA PHE A 358 2.35 9.07 -9.62
C PHE A 358 3.35 10.05 -9.01
N MET A 359 3.43 11.24 -9.57
CA MET A 359 4.32 12.30 -9.11
C MET A 359 3.72 13.66 -9.44
N GLU A 360 4.21 14.73 -8.83
CA GLU A 360 3.77 16.08 -9.13
C GLU A 360 4.90 16.92 -9.67
N MET A 361 4.64 17.60 -10.80
CA MET A 361 5.62 18.42 -11.51
C MET A 361 5.18 19.86 -11.55
N LEU A 362 6.08 20.78 -11.23
CA LEU A 362 5.84 22.21 -11.35
C LEU A 362 5.58 22.59 -12.81
N VAL A 363 4.44 23.22 -13.08
CA VAL A 363 3.94 23.52 -14.44
C VAL A 363 4.63 24.75 -15.05
N ASN A 364 4.98 25.74 -14.21
CA ASN A 364 5.46 27.05 -14.65
C ASN A 364 6.87 27.37 -14.13
N LYS A 365 7.89 26.60 -14.54
CA LYS A 365 9.29 26.90 -14.17
C LYS A 365 9.75 28.29 -14.61
N ASP A 366 9.25 28.78 -15.74
CA ASP A 366 9.75 30.02 -16.37
C ASP A 366 9.13 31.31 -15.80
N LYS A 367 7.99 31.25 -15.09
CA LYS A 367 7.39 32.43 -14.44
C LYS A 367 8.07 32.80 -13.12
N ALA A 368 8.65 31.82 -12.43
CA ALA A 368 9.33 32.00 -11.15
C ALA A 368 10.63 32.82 -11.30
N SER A 369 11.22 32.87 -12.50
CA SER A 369 12.39 33.71 -12.78
C SER A 369 12.06 35.19 -12.92
N SER A 370 10.77 35.58 -12.94
CA SER A 370 10.34 36.97 -13.15
C SER A 370 9.65 37.61 -11.94
N SER A 371 9.37 36.86 -10.88
CA SER A 371 8.78 37.37 -9.64
C SER A 371 9.70 37.08 -8.46
N SER A 372 9.87 38.07 -7.57
CA SER A 372 10.65 38.10 -6.32
C SER A 372 11.09 36.73 -5.77
N SER A 373 12.33 36.66 -5.30
CA SER A 373 13.05 35.51 -4.69
C SER A 373 12.42 34.90 -3.41
N TYR A 374 11.10 35.01 -3.24
CA TYR A 374 10.34 34.60 -2.07
C TYR A 374 8.95 34.02 -2.40
N TYR A 375 8.68 33.65 -3.66
CA TYR A 375 7.40 33.00 -3.99
C TYR A 375 7.40 31.55 -3.51
N GLU A 376 6.54 31.27 -2.53
CA GLU A 376 6.33 29.92 -2.01
C GLU A 376 5.34 29.17 -2.90
N HIS A 377 5.75 28.02 -3.43
CA HIS A 377 4.91 27.23 -4.32
C HIS A 377 3.71 26.62 -3.59
N VAL A 378 2.55 26.74 -4.22
CA VAL A 378 1.27 26.17 -3.74
C VAL A 378 0.85 24.97 -4.60
N LYS A 379 -0.09 24.16 -4.09
CA LYS A 379 -0.61 22.96 -4.79
C LYS A 379 -1.04 23.24 -6.25
N SER A 380 -1.59 24.42 -6.55
CA SER A 380 -2.03 24.79 -7.90
C SER A 380 -0.89 25.00 -8.91
N ASP A 381 0.36 25.16 -8.44
CA ASP A 381 1.51 25.32 -9.33
C ASP A 381 2.00 23.97 -9.90
N TYR A 382 1.51 22.86 -9.33
CA TYR A 382 1.88 21.52 -9.70
C TYR A 382 0.80 20.83 -10.53
N CYS A 383 1.24 19.97 -11.45
CA CYS A 383 0.37 19.05 -12.15
C CYS A 383 0.68 17.61 -11.78
N LEU A 384 -0.38 16.81 -11.66
CA LEU A 384 -0.26 15.38 -11.48
C LEU A 384 0.28 14.73 -12.76
N CYS A 385 1.31 13.92 -12.59
CA CYS A 385 1.99 13.19 -13.65
C CYS A 385 2.07 11.70 -13.31
N LEU A 386 2.28 10.89 -14.34
CA LEU A 386 2.61 9.47 -14.24
C LEU A 386 4.06 9.28 -14.69
N ALA A 387 4.92 8.85 -13.78
CA ALA A 387 6.22 8.30 -14.13
C ALA A 387 6.07 6.86 -14.57
N ILE A 388 6.58 6.55 -15.75
CA ILE A 388 6.66 5.21 -16.32
C ILE A 388 8.14 4.86 -16.40
N HIS A 389 8.59 4.04 -15.46
CA HIS A 389 9.91 3.43 -15.54
C HIS A 389 9.84 2.20 -16.45
N ALA A 390 10.64 2.19 -17.52
CA ALA A 390 10.69 1.16 -18.53
C ALA A 390 12.09 0.50 -18.55
N PRO A 391 12.33 -0.53 -17.72
CA PRO A 391 13.66 -1.11 -17.52
C PRO A 391 14.32 -1.58 -18.83
N ARG A 392 13.54 -2.24 -19.71
CA ARG A 392 14.04 -2.73 -21.01
C ARG A 392 14.50 -1.63 -21.95
N LYS A 393 13.97 -0.42 -21.79
CA LYS A 393 14.36 0.76 -22.57
C LYS A 393 15.44 1.59 -21.87
N GLY A 394 15.72 1.32 -20.59
CA GLY A 394 16.67 2.11 -19.78
C GLY A 394 16.23 3.57 -19.62
N ILE A 395 14.92 3.83 -19.49
CA ILE A 395 14.38 5.19 -19.36
C ILE A 395 13.23 5.28 -18.34
N ILE A 396 13.05 6.47 -17.80
CA ILE A 396 11.84 6.90 -17.09
C ILE A 396 11.18 7.99 -17.93
N GLU A 397 9.92 7.80 -18.30
CA GLU A 397 9.11 8.82 -18.98
C GLU A 397 8.09 9.43 -18.03
N VAL A 398 7.98 10.75 -18.02
CA VAL A 398 6.98 11.47 -17.20
C VAL A 398 5.89 12.01 -18.11
N TRP A 399 4.65 11.60 -17.87
CA TRP A 399 3.47 11.97 -18.65
C TRP A 399 2.49 12.80 -17.82
N GLN A 400 2.02 13.91 -18.35
CA GLN A 400 1.04 14.74 -17.66
C GLN A 400 -0.35 14.09 -17.69
N MET A 401 -1.02 14.05 -16.54
CA MET A 401 -2.38 13.52 -16.41
C MET A 401 -3.45 14.60 -16.71
N ARG A 402 -4.63 14.24 -17.22
CA ARG A 402 -5.07 12.89 -17.65
C ARG A 402 -4.70 12.60 -19.10
N THR A 403 -4.80 13.59 -19.97
CA THR A 403 -4.55 13.51 -21.44
C THR A 403 -3.38 14.37 -21.91
N GLY A 404 -2.52 14.85 -21.00
CA GLY A 404 -1.41 15.74 -21.35
C GLY A 404 -0.21 15.06 -22.02
N PRO A 405 0.74 15.84 -22.56
CA PRO A 405 1.90 15.32 -23.28
C PRO A 405 2.92 14.60 -22.37
N ARG A 406 3.93 14.00 -22.98
CA ARG A 406 5.15 13.56 -22.30
C ARG A 406 5.98 14.79 -21.96
N LEU A 407 6.23 15.02 -20.67
CA LEU A 407 6.96 16.19 -20.18
C LEU A 407 8.47 15.94 -20.15
N LEU A 408 8.89 14.73 -19.80
CA LEU A 408 10.29 14.42 -19.56
C LEU A 408 10.63 12.97 -19.93
N THR A 409 11.89 12.75 -20.31
CA THR A 409 12.49 11.42 -20.45
C THR A 409 13.87 11.44 -19.81
N ILE A 410 14.08 10.57 -18.83
CA ILE A 410 15.31 10.48 -18.05
C ILE A 410 15.97 9.14 -18.37
N PRO A 411 17.22 9.11 -18.85
CA PRO A 411 17.99 7.87 -18.93
C PRO A 411 18.12 7.25 -17.53
N CYS A 412 17.90 5.96 -17.43
CA CYS A 412 17.95 5.21 -16.18
C CYS A 412 18.84 3.99 -16.37
N SER A 413 19.81 3.83 -15.47
CA SER A 413 20.70 2.67 -15.43
C SER A 413 19.90 1.36 -15.30
N LYS A 414 20.45 0.28 -15.86
CA LYS A 414 19.93 -1.06 -15.58
C LYS A 414 19.97 -1.33 -14.07
N GLY A 415 19.07 -2.19 -13.58
CA GLY A 415 18.99 -2.50 -12.15
C GLY A 415 18.48 -1.36 -11.25
N SER A 416 18.04 -0.23 -11.83
CA SER A 416 17.46 0.88 -11.06
C SER A 416 15.99 0.65 -10.75
N LYS A 417 15.52 1.18 -9.61
CA LYS A 417 14.14 1.05 -9.14
C LYS A 417 13.57 2.42 -8.79
N ILE A 418 12.35 2.70 -9.25
CA ILE A 418 11.63 3.89 -8.82
C ILE A 418 10.87 3.61 -7.52
N LEU A 419 10.88 4.58 -6.61
CA LEU A 419 10.30 4.49 -5.28
C LEU A 419 9.54 5.79 -4.97
N GLN A 420 8.59 5.69 -4.04
CA GLN A 420 7.83 6.82 -3.52
C GLN A 420 7.74 6.70 -2.01
N PRO A 421 7.90 7.80 -1.25
CA PRO A 421 7.67 7.77 0.18
C PRO A 421 6.24 7.33 0.50
N THR A 422 6.09 6.59 1.61
CA THR A 422 4.76 6.25 2.14
C THR A 422 3.97 7.52 2.49
N TYR A 423 2.66 7.38 2.58
CA TYR A 423 1.79 8.45 3.05
C TYR A 423 1.99 8.70 4.56
N ARG A 424 1.98 9.97 4.97
CA ARG A 424 2.03 10.38 6.37
C ARG A 424 0.64 10.68 6.91
N PHE A 425 0.25 9.97 7.97
CA PHE A 425 -0.97 10.19 8.74
C PHE A 425 -0.90 11.51 9.52
N GLY A 426 -2.06 12.07 9.86
CA GLY A 426 -2.12 13.16 10.86
C GLY A 426 -1.64 14.54 10.42
N SER A 427 -1.06 14.68 9.21
CA SER A 427 -0.57 15.94 8.64
C SER A 427 -1.69 16.96 8.39
N SER A 428 -2.22 17.52 9.47
CA SER A 428 -2.86 18.81 9.49
C SER A 428 -1.70 19.79 9.44
N SER A 429 -1.49 20.46 8.31
CA SER A 429 -0.49 21.53 8.18
C SER A 429 -0.85 22.65 9.17
N GLY A 430 -0.43 22.50 10.43
CA GLY A 430 -0.56 23.49 11.50
C GLY A 430 0.63 24.46 11.55
N THR A 431 1.66 24.22 10.74
CA THR A 431 2.74 25.16 10.49
C THR A 431 2.77 25.45 8.99
N ALA A 432 2.81 26.75 8.65
CA ALA A 432 2.88 27.26 7.30
C ALA A 432 4.22 26.86 6.65
N SER A 433 4.34 25.61 6.22
CA SER A 433 5.42 25.13 5.37
C SER A 433 4.91 24.98 3.94
N SER A 434 5.75 25.35 2.98
CA SER A 434 5.58 25.16 1.54
C SER A 434 4.93 23.82 1.19
N TYR A 435 4.09 23.83 0.17
CA TYR A 435 3.46 22.61 -0.34
C TYR A 435 4.55 21.62 -0.78
N ILE A 436 4.57 20.43 -0.18
CA ILE A 436 5.49 19.35 -0.58
C ILE A 436 4.82 18.56 -1.69
N PRO A 437 5.32 18.63 -2.94
CA PRO A 437 4.75 17.88 -4.04
C PRO A 437 5.01 16.38 -3.89
N LEU A 438 4.25 15.57 -4.61
CA LEU A 438 4.51 14.15 -4.72
C LEU A 438 5.86 13.87 -5.42
N GLU A 439 6.87 13.54 -4.63
CA GLU A 439 8.23 13.27 -5.08
C GLU A 439 8.39 11.84 -5.60
N LEU A 440 9.29 11.67 -6.57
CA LEU A 440 9.69 10.38 -7.13
C LEU A 440 11.19 10.17 -6.91
N PHE A 441 11.53 9.03 -6.32
CA PHE A 441 12.90 8.64 -6.01
C PHE A 441 13.36 7.56 -6.99
N VAL A 442 14.65 7.57 -7.33
CA VAL A 442 15.32 6.57 -8.15
C VAL A 442 16.47 6.01 -7.34
N LEU A 443 16.43 4.71 -7.08
CA LEU A 443 17.50 3.97 -6.43
C LEU A 443 18.27 3.17 -7.48
N ASN A 444 19.56 3.43 -7.61
CA ASN A 444 20.46 2.62 -8.42
C ASN A 444 20.91 1.39 -7.62
N GLY A 445 20.61 0.19 -8.10
CA GLY A 445 20.98 -1.05 -7.42
C GLY A 445 22.48 -1.32 -7.37
N ASP A 446 23.25 -0.89 -8.37
CA ASP A 446 24.68 -1.19 -8.47
C ASP A 446 25.52 -0.24 -7.61
N SER A 447 25.19 1.05 -7.60
CA SER A 447 25.91 2.07 -6.81
C SER A 447 25.31 2.32 -5.43
N GLY A 448 24.07 1.90 -5.18
CA GLY A 448 23.31 2.28 -3.98
C GLY A 448 22.90 3.75 -3.95
N GLN A 449 23.13 4.52 -5.02
CA GLN A 449 22.82 5.95 -5.08
C GLN A 449 21.30 6.18 -5.14
N LEU A 450 20.82 7.11 -4.32
CA LEU A 450 19.44 7.55 -4.27
C LEU A 450 19.33 8.99 -4.78
N SER A 451 18.47 9.21 -5.77
CA SER A 451 18.24 10.53 -6.36
C SER A 451 16.74 10.83 -6.48
N VAL A 452 16.35 12.10 -6.46
CA VAL A 452 14.95 12.57 -6.64
C VAL A 452 14.78 13.29 -7.97
N VAL A 453 13.67 13.03 -8.66
CA VAL A 453 13.37 13.59 -9.99
C VAL A 453 12.74 15.00 -9.93
N ASN A 454 12.04 15.35 -8.84
CA ASN A 454 11.12 16.50 -8.80
C ASN A 454 11.60 17.72 -8.03
N ARG A 455 12.78 17.67 -7.41
CA ARG A 455 13.25 18.78 -6.58
C ARG A 455 13.90 19.85 -7.49
N PRO A 456 13.40 21.10 -7.53
CA PRO A 456 14.17 22.17 -8.14
C PRO A 456 15.51 22.28 -7.41
N LEU A 457 16.61 22.40 -8.17
CA LEU A 457 17.89 22.80 -7.59
C LEU A 457 17.69 24.23 -7.10
N ASN A 458 17.74 24.43 -5.78
CA ASN A 458 17.75 25.76 -5.18
C ASN A 458 19.04 26.50 -5.55
#